data_AF-A0A4Q7L6P0-F1
#
_entry.id   AF-A0A4Q7L6P0-F1
#
_cell.length_a   1.000
_cell.length_b   1.000
_cell.length_c   1.000
_cell.angle_alpha   90.00
_cell.angle_beta   90.00
_cell.angle_gamma   90.00
#
_symmetry.space_group_name_H-M   'P 1'
#
loop_
_entity.id
_entity.type
_entity.pdbx_description
1 polymer ?
#
loop_
_entity_poly.entity_id
_entity_poly.type
_entity_poly.pdbx_seq_one_letter_code
_entity_poly.pdbx_strand_id
1 'polypeptide(L)'
;MRWSIDTLGALRLHPTFVMYLYLRTQQRAGTLATASAKSEELLALITMPGHPTKPYYFPLIDRGKRTGKPLSTFWRAENISGSWSPGSIRRLQGGGWLGADESAYAWPDNHVDLALKQMLYGKPVSALAIGAYFLRNDGFVLADRLAAEDVIAGFRAKFDYPDDTEGEFSKLFVIDSPEVPFDWFEPAQPTKRLLGELADV
;
A
#
# COMPACT_ATOMS: atom_id res chain seq x y z
N MET A 1 1.63 -13.69 -0.98
CA MET A 1 2.12 -12.43 -1.59
C MET A 1 1.94 -12.40 -3.12
N ARG A 2 2.32 -13.48 -3.85
CA ARG A 2 2.25 -13.52 -5.32
C ARG A 2 0.87 -13.22 -5.90
N TRP A 3 -0.20 -13.82 -5.36
CA TRP A 3 -1.57 -13.56 -5.79
C TRP A 3 -1.91 -12.06 -5.75
N SER A 4 -1.56 -11.37 -4.67
CA SER A 4 -1.85 -9.94 -4.53
C SER A 4 -1.14 -9.12 -5.61
N ILE A 5 0.13 -9.41 -5.88
CA ILE A 5 0.90 -8.73 -6.94
C ILE A 5 0.27 -8.95 -8.31
N ASP A 6 -0.12 -10.19 -8.62
CA ASP A 6 -0.75 -10.53 -9.90
C ASP A 6 -2.12 -9.86 -10.03
N THR A 7 -2.94 -9.88 -8.97
CA THR A 7 -4.24 -9.21 -8.88
C THR A 7 -4.11 -7.69 -9.08
N LEU A 8 -3.21 -7.03 -8.35
CA LEU A 8 -3.00 -5.58 -8.46
C LEU A 8 -2.41 -5.21 -9.83
N GLY A 9 -1.47 -6.00 -10.34
CA GLY A 9 -0.84 -5.81 -11.65
C GLY A 9 -1.79 -6.04 -12.84
N ALA A 10 -2.91 -6.75 -12.63
CA ALA A 10 -3.97 -6.91 -13.62
C ALA A 10 -4.92 -5.69 -13.68
N LEU A 11 -4.91 -4.84 -12.66
CA LEU A 11 -5.78 -3.68 -12.57
C LEU A 11 -5.12 -2.42 -13.14
N ARG A 12 -5.96 -1.43 -13.48
CA ARG A 12 -5.50 -0.07 -13.76
C ARG A 12 -5.57 0.70 -12.45
N LEU A 13 -4.42 1.00 -11.87
CA LEU A 13 -4.32 1.69 -10.58
C LEU A 13 -3.27 2.80 -10.68
N HIS A 14 -3.63 4.01 -10.29
CA HIS A 14 -2.69 5.11 -10.35
C HIS A 14 -1.61 4.96 -9.27
N PRO A 15 -0.31 5.10 -9.58
CA PRO A 15 0.79 4.96 -8.62
C PRO A 15 0.64 5.80 -7.35
N THR A 16 0.08 7.01 -7.48
CA THR A 16 -0.14 7.93 -6.35
C THR A 16 -1.22 7.44 -5.37
N PHE A 17 -1.93 6.34 -5.65
CA PHE A 17 -2.85 5.76 -4.67
C PHE A 17 -2.15 5.32 -3.38
N VAL A 18 -0.85 4.95 -3.44
CA VAL A 18 -0.04 4.70 -2.24
C VAL A 18 0.05 5.96 -1.37
N MET A 19 0.30 7.12 -1.99
CA MET A 19 0.32 8.42 -1.32
C MET A 19 -1.05 8.80 -0.77
N TYR A 20 -2.14 8.51 -1.49
CA TYR A 20 -3.48 8.73 -0.99
C TYR A 20 -3.73 7.99 0.33
N LEU A 21 -3.37 6.70 0.39
CA LEU A 21 -3.53 5.90 1.61
C LEU A 21 -2.71 6.46 2.77
N TYR A 22 -1.44 6.79 2.52
CA TYR A 22 -0.56 7.40 3.53
C TYR A 22 -1.10 8.74 4.03
N LEU A 23 -1.44 9.66 3.13
CA LEU A 23 -1.93 11.00 3.49
C LEU A 23 -3.28 10.96 4.21
N ARG A 24 -4.13 9.98 3.92
CA ARG A 24 -5.37 9.75 4.68
C ARG A 24 -5.08 9.47 6.16
N THR A 25 -4.15 8.55 6.42
CA THR A 25 -3.72 8.22 7.78
C THR A 25 -3.14 9.45 8.49
N GLN A 26 -2.29 10.22 7.81
CA GLN A 26 -1.74 11.46 8.37
C GLN A 26 -2.83 12.51 8.63
N GLN A 27 -3.81 12.64 7.74
CA GLN A 27 -4.93 13.57 7.93
C GLN A 27 -5.76 13.21 9.16
N ARG A 28 -6.09 11.93 9.33
CA ARG A 28 -6.86 11.46 10.49
C ARG A 28 -6.09 11.58 11.80
N ALA A 29 -4.77 11.42 11.75
CA ALA A 29 -3.88 11.68 12.88
C ALA A 29 -3.65 13.17 13.17
N GLY A 30 -4.14 14.08 12.31
CA GLY A 30 -3.89 15.52 12.44
C GLY A 30 -2.46 15.96 12.08
N THR A 31 -1.70 15.11 11.39
CA THR A 31 -0.28 15.30 11.05
C THR A 31 -0.04 15.60 9.57
N LEU A 32 -1.08 15.91 8.79
CA LEU A 32 -0.96 16.18 7.34
C LEU A 32 0.04 17.30 7.02
N ALA A 33 0.09 18.35 7.85
CA ALA A 33 1.00 19.48 7.67
C ALA A 33 2.49 19.09 7.71
N THR A 34 2.81 17.97 8.37
CA THR A 34 4.18 17.44 8.49
C THR A 34 4.41 16.18 7.66
N ALA A 35 3.40 15.73 6.90
CA ALA A 35 3.51 14.55 6.05
C ALA A 35 4.60 14.74 5.00
N SER A 36 5.34 13.68 4.69
CA SER A 36 6.51 13.77 3.82
C SER A 36 6.61 12.59 2.87
N ALA A 37 6.95 12.87 1.62
CA ALA A 37 7.26 11.82 0.63
C ALA A 37 8.55 11.04 0.97
N LYS A 38 9.32 11.51 1.95
CA LYS A 38 10.52 10.85 2.48
C LYS A 38 10.28 10.16 3.83
N SER A 39 9.05 10.16 4.34
CA SER A 39 8.72 9.49 5.60
C SER A 39 9.11 8.01 5.53
N GLU A 40 9.78 7.52 6.58
CA GLU A 40 10.13 6.11 6.71
C GLU A 40 8.88 5.22 6.66
N GLU A 41 7.76 5.68 7.24
CA GLU A 41 6.48 4.97 7.23
C GLU A 41 5.98 4.72 5.80
N LEU A 42 6.02 5.77 4.96
CA LEU A 42 5.61 5.69 3.56
C LEU A 42 6.55 4.79 2.76
N LEU A 43 7.86 4.95 2.95
CA LEU A 43 8.85 4.16 2.22
C LEU A 43 8.77 2.67 2.61
N ALA A 44 8.50 2.37 3.88
CA ALA A 44 8.29 1.01 4.37
C ALA A 44 7.14 0.28 3.63
N LEU A 45 6.09 1.00 3.20
CA LEU A 45 4.99 0.42 2.41
C LEU A 45 5.47 -0.18 1.08
N ILE A 46 6.53 0.36 0.49
CA ILE A 46 7.02 -0.01 -0.85
C ILE A 46 8.40 -0.69 -0.83
N THR A 47 9.10 -0.71 0.31
CA THR A 47 10.35 -1.44 0.46
C THR A 47 10.11 -2.95 0.30
N MET A 48 10.92 -3.60 -0.53
CA MET A 48 10.84 -5.05 -0.74
C MET A 48 12.14 -5.71 -0.25
N PRO A 49 12.10 -6.55 0.80
CA PRO A 49 13.28 -7.32 1.22
C PRO A 49 13.82 -8.20 0.08
N GLY A 50 15.14 -8.36 0.02
CA GLY A 50 15.79 -9.13 -1.05
C GLY A 50 15.67 -8.50 -2.44
N HIS A 51 15.40 -7.19 -2.50
CA HIS A 51 15.34 -6.44 -3.75
C HIS A 51 16.64 -6.55 -4.57
N PRO A 52 16.57 -6.41 -5.91
CA PRO A 52 17.76 -6.24 -6.75
C PRO A 52 18.37 -4.85 -6.52
N THR A 53 18.87 -4.15 -7.54
CA THR A 53 19.43 -2.78 -7.34
C THR A 53 18.39 -1.75 -6.91
N LYS A 54 17.11 -1.93 -7.25
CA LYS A 54 16.02 -0.98 -6.97
C LYS A 54 15.28 -1.38 -5.69
N PRO A 55 15.29 -0.56 -4.61
CA PRO A 55 14.80 -1.01 -3.31
C PRO A 55 13.28 -1.06 -3.18
N TYR A 56 12.59 -0.31 -4.04
CA TYR A 56 11.16 -0.15 -3.94
C TYR A 56 10.44 -0.94 -5.01
N TYR A 57 9.40 -1.63 -4.59
CA TYR A 57 8.47 -2.34 -5.44
C TYR A 57 7.09 -1.78 -5.16
N PHE A 58 6.22 -1.62 -6.17
CA PHE A 58 4.78 -1.54 -5.95
C PHE A 58 4.02 -1.88 -7.24
N PRO A 59 3.01 -2.78 -7.19
CA PRO A 59 2.30 -3.26 -8.36
C PRO A 59 1.14 -2.34 -8.80
N LEU A 60 1.35 -1.02 -8.78
CA LEU A 60 0.34 -0.03 -9.17
C LEU A 60 0.82 0.74 -10.40
N ILE A 61 0.13 0.55 -11.54
CA ILE A 61 0.41 1.26 -12.80
C ILE A 61 -0.87 1.68 -13.53
N ASP A 62 -0.85 2.91 -14.04
CA ASP A 62 -1.90 3.44 -14.90
C ASP A 62 -1.62 3.18 -16.39
N ARG A 63 -0.33 3.13 -16.76
CA ARG A 63 0.18 2.96 -18.13
C ARG A 63 0.99 1.67 -18.25
N GLY A 64 0.91 1.02 -19.42
CA GLY A 64 1.62 -0.22 -19.72
C GLY A 64 0.69 -1.41 -20.00
N LYS A 65 1.27 -2.49 -20.56
CA LYS A 65 0.52 -3.71 -20.87
C LYS A 65 0.30 -4.52 -19.59
N ARG A 66 -0.96 -4.69 -19.21
CA ARG A 66 -1.37 -5.55 -18.08
C ARG A 66 -1.31 -6.99 -18.54
N THR A 67 -0.37 -7.75 -18.00
CA THR A 67 -0.16 -9.15 -18.37
C THR A 67 -0.55 -10.11 -17.25
N GLY A 68 -1.02 -9.60 -16.10
CA GLY A 68 -1.27 -10.41 -14.91
C GLY A 68 0.00 -11.06 -14.35
N LYS A 69 1.17 -10.48 -14.66
CA LYS A 69 2.49 -10.96 -14.24
C LYS A 69 3.29 -9.79 -13.66
N PRO A 70 4.28 -10.06 -12.78
CA PRO A 70 5.21 -9.04 -12.30
C PRO A 70 5.89 -8.32 -13.47
N LEU A 71 5.83 -6.99 -13.47
CA LEU A 71 6.49 -6.17 -14.47
C LEU A 71 7.79 -5.60 -13.92
N SER A 72 8.83 -5.48 -14.76
CA SER A 72 10.07 -4.78 -14.38
C SER A 72 9.80 -3.33 -13.99
N THR A 73 8.75 -2.74 -14.56
CA THR A 73 8.21 -1.42 -14.23
C THR A 73 7.45 -1.39 -12.90
N PHE A 74 7.53 -2.40 -12.04
CA PHE A 74 7.10 -2.29 -10.64
C PHE A 74 8.26 -1.89 -9.72
N TRP A 75 9.51 -2.14 -10.15
CA TRP A 75 10.68 -1.70 -9.41
C TRP A 75 10.95 -0.20 -9.62
N ARG A 76 11.27 0.51 -8.53
CA ARG A 76 11.56 1.95 -8.49
C ARG A 76 12.87 2.21 -7.75
N ALA A 77 13.58 3.22 -8.23
CA ALA A 77 14.80 3.70 -7.60
C ALA A 77 14.47 4.56 -6.36
N GLU A 78 15.51 4.85 -5.57
CA GLU A 78 15.40 5.61 -4.30
C GLU A 78 14.80 7.01 -4.47
N ASN A 79 14.95 7.60 -5.66
CA ASN A 79 14.43 8.92 -5.98
C ASN A 79 12.90 8.99 -6.14
N ILE A 80 12.16 7.90 -5.90
CA ILE A 80 10.69 7.88 -5.99
C ILE A 80 10.04 8.95 -5.10
N SER A 81 10.63 9.25 -3.94
CA SER A 81 10.14 10.28 -3.03
C SER A 81 10.01 11.66 -3.72
N GLY A 82 10.92 11.97 -4.65
CA GLY A 82 10.84 13.20 -5.45
C GLY A 82 9.63 13.25 -6.38
N SER A 83 9.17 12.09 -6.89
CA SER A 83 7.96 12.00 -7.71
C SER A 83 6.66 12.14 -6.91
N TRP A 84 6.76 12.01 -5.58
CA TRP A 84 5.65 12.12 -4.65
C TRP A 84 5.65 13.38 -3.81
N SER A 85 6.61 14.29 -4.02
CA SER A 85 6.57 15.60 -3.38
C SER A 85 5.29 16.35 -3.76
N PRO A 86 4.79 17.27 -2.91
CA PRO A 86 3.57 18.01 -3.19
C PRO A 86 3.54 18.68 -4.56
N GLY A 87 4.61 19.42 -4.89
CA GLY A 87 4.75 20.06 -6.20
C GLY A 87 4.79 19.07 -7.37
N SER A 88 5.41 17.89 -7.20
CA SER A 88 5.41 16.84 -8.23
C SER A 88 4.03 16.23 -8.43
N ILE A 89 3.35 15.86 -7.34
CA ILE A 89 2.00 15.32 -7.38
C ILE A 89 1.05 16.30 -8.03
N ARG A 90 1.11 17.58 -7.67
CA ARG A 90 0.25 18.65 -8.23
C ARG A 90 0.24 18.68 -9.75
N ARG A 91 1.34 18.30 -10.40
CA ARG A 91 1.48 18.25 -11.87
C ARG A 91 0.96 16.96 -12.51
N LEU A 92 0.58 15.94 -11.72
CA LEU A 92 0.11 14.66 -12.22
C LEU A 92 -1.36 14.70 -12.64
N GLN A 93 -1.65 14.11 -13.79
CA GLN A 93 -3.02 13.81 -14.18
C GLN A 93 -3.58 12.67 -13.31
N GLY A 94 -4.68 12.91 -12.62
CA GLY A 94 -5.38 11.91 -11.81
C GLY A 94 -5.00 11.88 -10.33
N GLY A 95 -3.93 12.58 -9.94
CA GLY A 95 -3.49 12.70 -8.54
C GLY A 95 -3.18 14.14 -8.08
N GLY A 96 -3.18 15.12 -8.99
CA GLY A 96 -2.76 16.48 -8.68
C GLY A 96 -3.54 17.20 -7.59
N TRP A 97 -4.76 16.75 -7.31
CA TRP A 97 -5.60 17.28 -6.23
C TRP A 97 -5.06 16.98 -4.82
N LEU A 98 -4.08 16.08 -4.67
CA LEU A 98 -3.38 15.85 -3.41
C LEU A 98 -2.25 16.87 -3.14
N GLY A 99 -1.86 17.69 -4.12
CA GLY A 99 -0.89 18.76 -3.92
C GLY A 99 -1.58 20.12 -3.81
N ALA A 100 -1.48 20.77 -2.65
CA ALA A 100 -2.02 22.13 -2.45
C ALA A 100 -1.10 23.16 -3.11
N ASP A 101 0.19 23.09 -2.77
CA ASP A 101 1.25 23.93 -3.32
C ASP A 101 2.56 23.14 -3.54
N GLU A 102 3.68 23.84 -3.71
CA GLU A 102 4.98 23.19 -3.93
C GLU A 102 5.49 22.44 -2.69
N SER A 103 5.02 22.82 -1.51
CA SER A 103 5.48 22.39 -0.19
C SER A 103 4.43 21.66 0.65
N ALA A 104 3.15 21.77 0.33
CA ALA A 104 2.06 21.23 1.15
C ALA A 104 1.11 20.31 0.35
N TYR A 105 0.70 19.21 1.00
CA TYR A 105 -0.38 18.35 0.50
C TYR A 105 -1.75 18.98 0.76
N ALA A 106 -2.74 18.58 -0.03
CA ALA A 106 -4.13 18.95 0.14
C ALA A 106 -4.97 17.72 0.52
N TRP A 107 -6.06 17.96 1.24
CA TRP A 107 -7.06 16.95 1.55
C TRP A 107 -8.47 17.48 1.30
N PRO A 108 -8.97 17.40 0.06
CA PRO A 108 -10.29 17.93 -0.29
C PRO A 108 -11.41 17.07 0.28
N ASP A 109 -12.55 17.66 0.63
CA ASP A 109 -13.69 16.95 1.24
C ASP A 109 -14.23 15.80 0.36
N ASN A 110 -14.15 15.93 -0.97
CA ASN A 110 -14.57 14.91 -1.92
C ASN A 110 -13.44 13.94 -2.32
N HIS A 111 -12.39 13.78 -1.49
CA HIS A 111 -11.22 12.96 -1.80
C HIS A 111 -11.58 11.51 -2.16
N VAL A 112 -12.63 10.93 -1.57
CA VAL A 112 -13.08 9.56 -1.86
C VAL A 112 -13.56 9.43 -3.31
N ASP A 113 -14.37 10.38 -3.78
CA ASP A 113 -14.83 10.44 -5.17
C ASP A 113 -13.68 10.64 -6.14
N LEU A 114 -12.74 11.52 -5.79
CA LEU A 114 -11.56 11.79 -6.60
C LEU A 114 -10.66 10.55 -6.68
N ALA A 115 -10.42 9.86 -5.57
CA ALA A 115 -9.63 8.63 -5.53
C ALA A 115 -10.28 7.52 -6.37
N LEU A 116 -11.58 7.27 -6.18
CA LEU A 116 -12.31 6.27 -6.97
C LEU A 116 -12.24 6.59 -8.46
N LYS A 117 -12.57 7.82 -8.86
CA LYS A 117 -12.66 8.23 -10.26
C LYS A 117 -11.29 8.27 -10.93
N GLN A 118 -10.30 8.85 -10.28
CA GLN A 118 -9.04 9.24 -10.92
C GLN A 118 -7.86 8.31 -10.62
N MET A 119 -7.88 7.63 -9.47
CA MET A 119 -6.81 6.70 -9.08
C MET A 119 -7.20 5.24 -9.26
N LEU A 120 -8.45 4.90 -8.99
CA LEU A 120 -9.00 3.55 -9.17
C LEU A 120 -9.82 3.39 -10.46
N TYR A 121 -9.92 4.45 -11.26
CA TYR A 121 -10.58 4.46 -12.57
C TYR A 121 -12.02 3.93 -12.55
N GLY A 122 -12.75 4.32 -11.52
CA GLY A 122 -14.17 4.03 -11.34
C GLY A 122 -14.47 2.64 -10.80
N LYS A 123 -13.46 1.85 -10.42
CA LYS A 123 -13.65 0.50 -9.88
C LYS A 123 -12.99 0.35 -8.52
N PRO A 124 -13.72 -0.05 -7.47
CA PRO A 124 -13.12 -0.42 -6.20
C PRO A 124 -12.03 -1.49 -6.36
N VAL A 125 -11.04 -1.48 -5.48
CA VAL A 125 -9.94 -2.46 -5.47
C VAL A 125 -10.10 -3.44 -4.31
N SER A 126 -9.59 -4.67 -4.44
CA SER A 126 -9.66 -5.64 -3.34
C SER A 126 -8.87 -5.15 -2.12
N ALA A 127 -9.56 -4.97 -0.99
CA ALA A 127 -8.94 -4.69 0.31
C ALA A 127 -7.98 -5.82 0.70
N LEU A 128 -8.35 -7.06 0.38
CA LEU A 128 -7.52 -8.24 0.62
C LEU A 128 -6.23 -8.20 -0.21
N ALA A 129 -6.30 -7.83 -1.49
CA ALA A 129 -5.09 -7.70 -2.33
C ALA A 129 -4.19 -6.55 -1.87
N ILE A 130 -4.76 -5.38 -1.60
CA ILE A 130 -4.00 -4.22 -1.09
C ILE A 130 -3.40 -4.54 0.29
N GLY A 131 -4.17 -5.14 1.19
CA GLY A 131 -3.74 -5.55 2.53
C GLY A 131 -2.63 -6.59 2.49
N ALA A 132 -2.81 -7.68 1.75
CA ALA A 132 -1.78 -8.71 1.61
C ALA A 132 -0.47 -8.17 1.02
N TYR A 133 -0.55 -7.15 0.15
CA TYR A 133 0.63 -6.47 -0.36
C TYR A 133 1.29 -5.58 0.70
N PHE A 134 0.56 -4.63 1.29
CA PHE A 134 1.14 -3.62 2.18
C PHE A 134 1.54 -4.17 3.55
N LEU A 135 0.91 -5.24 4.01
CA LEU A 135 1.21 -5.91 5.27
C LEU A 135 2.29 -6.99 5.15
N ARG A 136 2.89 -7.17 3.96
CA ARG A 136 3.84 -8.27 3.67
C ARG A 136 5.07 -8.29 4.57
N ASN A 137 5.43 -7.14 5.15
CA ASN A 137 6.59 -6.99 6.04
C ASN A 137 6.16 -6.87 7.51
N ASP A 138 4.86 -6.93 7.80
CA ASP A 138 4.31 -6.87 9.15
C ASP A 138 4.08 -8.29 9.68
N GLY A 139 4.24 -8.47 11.00
CA GLY A 139 3.91 -9.72 11.68
C GLY A 139 2.46 -9.73 12.16
N PHE A 140 1.80 -10.88 12.06
CA PHE A 140 0.45 -11.08 12.60
C PHE A 140 0.54 -11.90 13.89
N VAL A 141 -0.13 -11.43 14.95
CA VAL A 141 -0.34 -12.20 16.18
C VAL A 141 -1.78 -12.70 16.16
N LEU A 142 -1.95 -14.01 16.01
CA LEU A 142 -3.26 -14.64 15.80
C LEU A 142 -3.46 -15.77 16.80
N ALA A 143 -4.71 -16.00 17.21
CA ALA A 143 -5.07 -17.16 18.03
C ALA A 143 -5.04 -18.46 17.20
N ASP A 144 -5.46 -18.38 15.94
CA ASP A 144 -5.60 -19.49 15.00
C ASP A 144 -4.89 -19.18 13.65
N ARG A 145 -5.21 -19.94 12.60
CA ARG A 145 -4.69 -19.71 11.24
C ARG A 145 -5.24 -18.39 10.67
N LEU A 146 -4.36 -17.64 10.02
CA LEU A 146 -4.70 -16.42 9.29
C LEU A 146 -5.82 -16.64 8.27
N ALA A 147 -6.88 -15.86 8.39
CA ALA A 147 -8.01 -15.79 7.48
C ALA A 147 -8.00 -14.48 6.66
N ALA A 148 -8.89 -14.37 5.66
CA ALA A 148 -8.96 -13.16 4.82
C ALA A 148 -9.41 -11.94 5.63
N GLU A 149 -10.28 -12.16 6.61
CA GLU A 149 -10.82 -11.18 7.53
C GLU A 149 -9.72 -10.53 8.36
N ASP A 150 -8.71 -11.30 8.79
CA ASP A 150 -7.56 -10.79 9.55
C ASP A 150 -6.71 -9.83 8.70
N VAL A 151 -6.53 -10.14 7.41
CA VAL A 151 -5.78 -9.28 6.48
C VAL A 151 -6.55 -7.99 6.22
N ILE A 152 -7.87 -8.07 6.07
CA ILE A 152 -8.74 -6.91 5.89
C ILE A 152 -8.75 -6.05 7.16
N ALA A 153 -8.82 -6.67 8.34
CA ALA A 153 -8.73 -5.97 9.62
C ALA A 153 -7.36 -5.29 9.80
N GLY A 154 -6.26 -5.97 9.48
CA GLY A 154 -4.93 -5.39 9.48
C GLY A 154 -4.80 -4.23 8.49
N PHE A 155 -5.42 -4.33 7.31
CA PHE A 155 -5.45 -3.26 6.32
C PHE A 155 -6.22 -2.04 6.83
N ARG A 156 -7.40 -2.26 7.42
CA ARG A 156 -8.18 -1.20 8.07
C ARG A 156 -7.38 -0.52 9.18
N ALA A 157 -6.73 -1.28 10.05
CA ALA A 157 -5.89 -0.74 11.12
C ALA A 157 -4.70 0.06 10.58
N LYS A 158 -3.99 -0.47 9.57
CA LYS A 158 -2.79 0.18 8.99
C LYS A 158 -3.10 1.53 8.35
N PHE A 159 -4.25 1.67 7.70
CA PHE A 159 -4.65 2.88 6.98
C PHE A 159 -5.78 3.65 7.65
N ASP A 160 -6.07 3.33 8.91
CA ASP A 160 -7.03 3.98 9.80
C ASP A 160 -8.45 4.08 9.21
N TYR A 161 -9.03 2.94 8.84
CA TYR A 161 -10.45 2.81 8.44
C TYR A 161 -11.30 2.16 9.56
N PRO A 162 -11.66 2.92 10.63
CA PRO A 162 -12.61 2.48 11.64
C PRO A 162 -14.05 2.41 11.09
N ASP A 163 -14.94 1.81 11.88
CA ASP A 163 -16.33 1.51 11.47
C ASP A 163 -17.15 2.75 11.07
N ASP A 164 -16.86 3.92 11.68
CA ASP A 164 -17.48 5.20 11.31
C ASP A 164 -17.08 5.69 9.90
N THR A 165 -16.08 5.07 9.28
CA THR A 165 -15.62 5.35 7.90
C THR A 165 -16.06 4.31 6.87
N GLU A 166 -17.02 3.43 7.22
CA GLU A 166 -17.49 2.36 6.33
C GLU A 166 -17.96 2.85 4.96
N GLY A 167 -18.61 4.03 4.91
CA GLY A 167 -19.03 4.64 3.64
C GLY A 167 -17.87 5.02 2.72
N GLU A 168 -16.72 5.40 3.28
CA GLU A 168 -15.50 5.63 2.50
C GLU A 168 -14.88 4.31 2.05
N PHE A 169 -14.78 3.36 2.99
CA PHE A 169 -14.14 2.08 2.77
C PHE A 169 -14.84 1.29 1.67
N SER A 170 -16.15 1.08 1.78
CA SER A 170 -16.96 0.34 0.81
C SER A 170 -16.99 0.99 -0.58
N LYS A 171 -16.74 2.30 -0.68
CA LYS A 171 -16.66 3.02 -1.96
C LYS A 171 -15.34 2.80 -2.69
N LEU A 172 -14.26 2.54 -1.96
CA LEU A 172 -12.92 2.35 -2.53
C LEU A 172 -12.51 0.88 -2.60
N PHE A 173 -13.10 0.04 -1.75
CA PHE A 173 -12.67 -1.34 -1.58
C PHE A 173 -13.80 -2.36 -1.66
N VAL A 174 -13.46 -3.52 -2.22
CA VAL A 174 -14.26 -4.75 -2.10
C VAL A 174 -13.56 -5.73 -1.17
N ILE A 175 -14.34 -6.52 -0.44
CA ILE A 175 -13.86 -7.49 0.55
C ILE A 175 -13.95 -8.94 0.05
N ASP A 176 -14.36 -9.14 -1.20
CA ASP A 176 -14.51 -10.48 -1.78
C ASP A 176 -13.20 -11.27 -1.68
N SER A 177 -13.29 -12.45 -1.08
CA SER A 177 -12.18 -13.41 -1.03
C SER A 177 -12.29 -14.37 -2.21
N PRO A 178 -11.21 -14.63 -2.94
CA PRO A 178 -11.21 -15.67 -3.96
C PRO A 178 -11.49 -17.05 -3.33
N GLU A 179 -12.31 -17.86 -4.00
CA GLU A 179 -12.62 -19.23 -3.57
C GLU A 179 -11.42 -20.20 -3.65
N VAL A 180 -10.28 -19.73 -4.16
CA VAL A 180 -9.08 -20.55 -4.35
C VAL A 180 -8.26 -20.57 -3.05
N PRO A 181 -7.94 -21.75 -2.49
CA PRO A 181 -7.05 -21.85 -1.34
C PRO A 181 -5.62 -21.52 -1.75
N PHE A 182 -5.02 -20.49 -1.13
CA PHE A 182 -3.59 -20.21 -1.20
C PHE A 182 -3.13 -19.50 0.07
N ASP A 183 -1.83 -19.63 0.38
CA ASP A 183 -1.25 -18.95 1.53
C ASP A 183 -0.95 -17.48 1.20
N TRP A 184 -1.55 -16.58 1.97
CA TRP A 184 -1.46 -15.12 1.80
C TRP A 184 -0.06 -14.61 2.12
N PHE A 185 0.57 -15.20 3.13
CA PHE A 185 1.91 -14.89 3.61
C PHE A 185 2.67 -16.19 3.79
N GLU A 186 3.99 -16.11 3.66
CA GLU A 186 4.84 -17.23 4.03
C GLU A 186 4.86 -17.33 5.58
N PRO A 187 4.93 -18.54 6.16
CA PRO A 187 5.12 -18.69 7.59
C PRO A 187 6.34 -17.89 8.05
N ALA A 188 6.21 -17.17 9.18
CA ALA A 188 7.34 -16.46 9.76
C ALA A 188 8.49 -17.44 9.99
N GLN A 189 9.63 -17.21 9.34
CA GLN A 189 10.82 -18.00 9.59
C GLN A 189 11.20 -17.83 11.07
N PRO A 190 11.47 -18.92 11.82
CA PRO A 190 11.91 -18.78 13.19
C PRO A 190 13.18 -17.92 13.19
N THR A 191 13.13 -16.78 13.87
CA THR A 191 14.30 -15.95 14.09
C THR A 191 15.33 -16.86 14.73
N LYS A 192 16.42 -17.18 14.01
CA LYS A 192 17.61 -17.75 14.66
C LYS A 192 18.00 -16.74 15.72
N ARG A 193 17.60 -16.97 16.96
CA ARG A 193 18.21 -16.32 18.11
C ARG A 193 19.70 -16.63 17.96
N LEU A 194 20.48 -15.61 17.63
CA LEU A 194 21.91 -15.57 17.93
C LEU A 194 22.05 -15.57 19.46
N LEU A 195 21.67 -16.68 20.09
CA LEU A 195 22.11 -17.01 21.42
C LEU A 195 23.50 -17.58 21.21
N GLY A 196 24.50 -16.80 21.64
CA GLY A 196 25.87 -17.25 21.70
C GLY A 196 25.93 -18.58 22.45
N GLU A 197 26.47 -19.59 21.79
CA GLU A 197 27.07 -20.71 22.49
C GLU A 197 28.27 -20.13 23.25
N LEU A 198 28.08 -19.96 24.56
CA LEU A 198 29.19 -19.98 25.49
C LEU A 198 29.83 -21.36 25.33
N ALA A 199 31.07 -21.37 24.86
CA ALA A 199 31.90 -22.56 24.87
C ALA A 199 32.18 -22.94 26.33
N ASP A 200 31.56 -24.02 26.78
CA ASP A 200 32.15 -24.87 27.81
C ASP A 200 33.29 -25.65 27.14
N VAL A 201 34.54 -25.27 27.42
CA VAL A 201 35.72 -26.07 27.86
C VAL A 201 36.87 -25.12 28.16
#